data_AF-A0A8P4GPL8-F1
#
_entry.id   AF-A0A8P4GPL8-F1
#
_cell.length_a   1.000
_cell.length_b   1.000
_cell.length_c   1.000
_cell.angle_alpha   90.00
_cell.angle_beta   90.00
_cell.angle_gamma   90.00
#
_symmetry.space_group_name_H-M   'P 1'
#
loop_
_entity.id
_entity.type
_entity.pdbx_description
1 polymer ?
#
loop_
_entity_poly.entity_id
_entity_poly.type
_entity_poly.pdbx_seq_one_letter_code
_entity_poly.pdbx_strand_id
1 'polypeptide(L)'
;MIPVLICALISLSVADNDLDTLYPELEHSRTIYVIENGPRLSVAAEQSKVVSRRGGNATLPCRIQRDQSMAPNRKMRIKWTKLTSDYLKEVDVFVAMDYHKRSYGSFHGRVHLQGSSPMDASLVITEITLEDYGRYKCEVIDGLEDGTVVVSLDLEGIVFPYYPRLGRYNLNFYDAERACRDQDAIVASFDQLYEAWRGNMDWCNAGWLSDGTVQYPITNPREPCGGKNTVPGVRNYGLRDKEKNHYDVFCFTSHYKGRFYYLIHPSKLTYDEAVRACQKDGAQIAKVGQMYAAWKLLGYDRCDAGWLADGSVRYPISRPRRRCSPTEAAVRFSGFPDKKHKLYGVYCFKGHN
;
A
#
# COMPACT_ATOMS: atom_id res chain seq x y z
N MET A 1 64.31 39.48 -44.08
CA MET A 1 65.12 38.54 -44.88
C MET A 1 65.24 37.25 -44.09
N ILE A 2 64.67 36.14 -44.61
CA ILE A 2 65.19 34.75 -44.73
C ILE A 2 66.10 34.22 -43.57
N PRO A 3 66.05 32.94 -43.13
CA PRO A 3 65.02 32.05 -42.51
C PRO A 3 65.68 31.13 -41.39
N VAL A 4 65.24 29.86 -41.25
CA VAL A 4 65.88 28.68 -40.55
C VAL A 4 65.43 28.42 -39.10
N LEU A 5 64.41 27.55 -38.90
CA LEU A 5 64.43 26.08 -38.71
C LEU A 5 64.78 25.64 -37.28
N ILE A 6 63.90 24.84 -36.67
CA ILE A 6 64.18 23.45 -36.23
C ILE A 6 62.85 22.81 -35.80
N CYS A 7 62.61 21.63 -36.37
CA CYS A 7 61.50 20.72 -36.10
C CYS A 7 61.53 20.15 -34.67
N ALA A 8 60.35 19.87 -34.12
CA ALA A 8 60.16 18.78 -33.16
C ALA A 8 58.91 17.98 -33.55
N LEU A 9 59.13 16.70 -33.81
CA LEU A 9 58.14 15.67 -34.14
C LEU A 9 57.39 15.25 -32.88
N ILE A 10 56.07 15.09 -32.98
CA ILE A 10 55.32 14.16 -32.11
C ILE A 10 54.43 13.29 -33.02
N SER A 11 54.70 12.00 -32.95
CA SER A 11 54.05 10.90 -33.63
C SER A 11 52.61 10.66 -33.15
N LEU A 12 51.67 10.54 -34.09
CA LEU A 12 50.40 9.86 -33.88
C LEU A 12 50.41 8.58 -34.72
N SER A 13 50.60 7.44 -34.07
CA SER A 13 50.41 6.12 -34.66
C SER A 13 48.92 5.77 -34.63
N VAL A 14 48.29 5.71 -35.79
CA VAL A 14 46.99 5.05 -35.99
C VAL A 14 47.31 3.68 -36.55
N ALA A 15 46.95 2.62 -35.82
CA ALA A 15 47.04 1.26 -36.31
C ALA A 15 45.76 0.95 -37.10
N ASP A 16 45.90 0.78 -38.41
CA ASP A 16 44.88 0.18 -39.27
C ASP A 16 44.78 -1.31 -38.95
N ASN A 17 43.55 -1.81 -38.75
CA ASN A 17 43.28 -3.24 -38.59
C ASN A 17 42.76 -3.80 -39.92
N ASP A 18 43.60 -4.60 -40.57
CA ASP A 18 43.39 -5.35 -41.83
C ASP A 18 42.36 -6.50 -41.70
N LEU A 19 41.15 -6.24 -41.20
CA LEU A 19 40.07 -7.25 -41.13
C LEU A 19 38.83 -6.93 -41.98
N ASP A 20 38.73 -5.73 -42.54
CA ASP A 20 37.59 -5.32 -43.39
C ASP A 20 37.77 -5.69 -44.87
N THR A 21 38.95 -6.18 -45.29
CA THR A 21 39.31 -6.40 -46.70
C THR A 21 39.09 -7.84 -47.21
N LEU A 22 38.66 -8.78 -46.35
CA LEU A 22 38.63 -10.21 -46.70
C LEU A 22 37.24 -10.86 -46.82
N TYR A 23 36.13 -10.17 -46.49
CA TYR A 23 34.77 -10.74 -46.64
C TYR A 23 33.71 -9.68 -47.00
N PRO A 24 33.54 -9.30 -48.28
CA PRO A 24 32.65 -8.23 -48.69
C PRO A 24 31.18 -8.63 -48.88
N GLU A 25 30.77 -9.86 -48.49
CA GLU A 25 29.39 -10.38 -48.73
C GLU A 25 28.61 -10.78 -47.45
N LEU A 26 29.04 -10.33 -46.27
CA LEU A 26 28.28 -10.54 -45.02
C LEU A 26 27.50 -9.31 -44.54
N GLU A 27 27.36 -8.29 -45.38
CA GLU A 27 26.38 -7.23 -45.15
C GLU A 27 24.98 -7.68 -45.60
N HIS A 28 24.03 -7.60 -44.65
CA HIS A 28 22.58 -7.74 -44.85
C HIS A 28 21.96 -9.15 -44.85
N SER A 29 22.43 -10.05 -43.97
CA SER A 29 21.46 -10.95 -43.32
C SER A 29 20.99 -10.34 -42.00
N ARG A 30 20.09 -9.35 -42.09
CA ARG A 30 19.15 -9.12 -40.98
C ARG A 30 18.24 -10.34 -40.98
N THR A 31 18.55 -11.34 -40.16
CA THR A 31 17.55 -12.29 -39.74
C THR A 31 16.53 -11.50 -38.93
N ILE A 32 15.54 -10.94 -39.62
CA ILE A 32 14.32 -10.47 -38.99
C ILE A 32 13.64 -11.76 -38.57
N TYR A 33 13.66 -12.06 -37.27
CA TYR A 33 12.64 -12.92 -36.70
C TYR A 33 11.32 -12.16 -36.86
N VAL A 34 10.69 -12.30 -38.03
CA VAL A 34 9.28 -12.02 -38.14
C VAL A 34 8.65 -13.12 -37.31
N ILE A 35 8.23 -12.78 -36.09
CA ILE A 35 7.27 -13.60 -35.36
C ILE A 35 6.00 -13.51 -36.20
N GLU A 36 5.92 -14.35 -37.24
CA GLU A 36 4.69 -14.56 -37.99
C GLU A 36 3.69 -15.11 -36.99
N ASN A 37 2.70 -14.26 -36.68
CA ASN A 37 1.64 -14.42 -35.69
C ASN A 37 2.01 -13.92 -34.28
N GLY A 38 1.37 -12.83 -33.85
CA GLY A 38 1.37 -12.41 -32.45
C GLY A 38 0.84 -13.51 -31.51
N PRO A 39 0.89 -13.30 -30.19
CA PRO A 39 0.50 -14.32 -29.22
C PRO A 39 -0.92 -14.83 -29.50
N ARG A 40 -1.07 -16.15 -29.66
CA ARG A 40 -2.34 -16.80 -30.00
C ARG A 40 -3.33 -16.78 -28.84
N LEU A 41 -2.82 -16.61 -27.62
CA LEU A 41 -3.55 -16.34 -26.40
C LEU A 41 -3.04 -15.05 -25.78
N SER A 42 -3.93 -14.13 -25.45
CA SER A 42 -3.60 -12.96 -24.64
C SER A 42 -4.66 -12.72 -23.59
N VAL A 43 -4.27 -12.01 -22.54
CA VAL A 43 -5.15 -11.68 -21.42
C VAL A 43 -5.11 -10.18 -21.22
N ALA A 44 -6.28 -9.58 -21.10
CA ALA A 44 -6.43 -8.15 -20.92
C ALA A 44 -7.27 -7.84 -19.68
N ALA A 45 -6.91 -6.77 -18.98
CA ALA A 45 -7.72 -6.19 -17.93
C ALA A 45 -8.27 -4.87 -18.45
N GLU A 46 -9.60 -4.72 -18.48
CA GLU A 46 -10.26 -3.45 -18.85
C GLU A 46 -9.82 -2.31 -17.92
N GLN A 47 -9.53 -2.64 -16.65
CA GLN A 47 -9.01 -1.73 -15.64
C GLN A 47 -7.85 -2.39 -14.91
N SER A 48 -6.69 -1.72 -14.86
CA SER A 48 -5.51 -2.21 -14.14
C SER A 48 -5.54 -1.93 -12.63
N LYS A 49 -6.50 -1.13 -12.17
CA LYS A 49 -6.71 -0.77 -10.76
C LYS A 49 -8.20 -0.82 -10.43
N VAL A 50 -8.53 -1.57 -9.38
CA VAL A 50 -9.88 -1.70 -8.82
C VAL A 50 -9.85 -1.14 -7.41
N VAL A 51 -10.80 -0.26 -7.09
CA VAL A 51 -10.92 0.32 -5.75
C VAL A 51 -12.12 -0.31 -5.04
N SER A 52 -11.93 -0.74 -3.80
CA SER A 52 -13.01 -1.20 -2.93
C SER A 52 -12.80 -0.71 -1.50
N ARG A 53 -13.58 -1.22 -0.56
CA ARG A 53 -13.50 -0.89 0.87
C ARG A 53 -13.55 -2.15 1.71
N ARG A 54 -13.00 -2.10 2.93
CA ARG A 54 -13.06 -3.22 3.87
C ARG A 54 -14.51 -3.63 4.13
N GLY A 55 -14.77 -4.94 4.06
CA GLY A 55 -16.08 -5.58 4.16
C GLY A 55 -16.93 -5.49 2.89
N GLY A 56 -16.44 -4.86 1.83
CA GLY A 56 -17.06 -4.85 0.50
C GLY A 56 -16.62 -6.02 -0.38
N ASN A 57 -16.98 -5.95 -1.66
CA ASN A 57 -16.58 -6.92 -2.69
C ASN A 57 -15.77 -6.21 -3.78
N ALA A 58 -14.95 -6.95 -4.52
CA ALA A 58 -14.26 -6.46 -5.69
C ALA A 58 -14.23 -7.54 -6.78
N THR A 59 -14.24 -7.10 -8.03
CA THR A 59 -14.05 -7.97 -9.19
C THR A 59 -12.80 -7.52 -9.90
N LEU A 60 -11.79 -8.39 -9.94
CA LEU A 60 -10.53 -8.16 -10.63
C LEU A 60 -10.70 -8.61 -12.09
N PRO A 61 -10.71 -7.68 -13.06
CA PRO A 61 -11.00 -8.02 -14.45
C PRO A 61 -9.87 -8.84 -15.07
N CYS A 62 -10.25 -9.91 -15.77
CA CYS A 62 -9.33 -10.73 -16.57
C CYS A 62 -10.09 -11.32 -17.76
N ARG A 63 -9.95 -10.68 -18.93
CA ARG A 63 -10.59 -11.07 -20.18
C ARG A 63 -9.61 -11.87 -21.04
N ILE A 64 -10.06 -13.03 -21.51
CA ILE A 64 -9.28 -13.90 -22.39
C ILE A 64 -9.54 -13.48 -23.84
N GLN A 65 -8.48 -13.25 -24.59
CA GLN A 65 -8.51 -13.06 -26.03
C GLN A 65 -7.78 -14.24 -26.66
N ARG A 66 -8.50 -14.99 -27.51
CA ARG A 66 -8.00 -16.22 -28.10
C ARG A 66 -8.16 -16.14 -29.61
N ASP A 67 -7.10 -16.53 -30.33
CA ASP A 67 -7.15 -16.64 -31.77
C ASP A 67 -8.15 -17.74 -32.20
N GLN A 68 -8.97 -17.42 -33.19
CA GLN A 68 -9.97 -18.32 -33.77
C GLN A 68 -9.31 -19.52 -34.47
N SER A 69 -8.04 -19.40 -34.87
CA SER A 69 -7.25 -20.49 -35.44
C SER A 69 -6.97 -21.64 -34.45
N MET A 70 -7.09 -21.38 -33.14
CA MET A 70 -6.85 -22.38 -32.10
C MET A 70 -8.04 -23.33 -31.96
N ALA A 71 -7.77 -24.65 -32.02
CA ALA A 71 -8.77 -25.68 -31.75
C ALA A 71 -9.50 -25.41 -30.42
N PRO A 72 -10.83 -25.47 -30.33
CA PRO A 72 -11.56 -25.15 -29.10
C PRO A 72 -11.10 -26.04 -27.95
N ASN A 73 -10.45 -25.44 -26.95
CA ASN A 73 -10.03 -26.14 -25.74
C ASN A 73 -10.88 -25.65 -24.56
N ARG A 74 -11.65 -26.57 -23.97
CA ARG A 74 -12.45 -26.30 -22.77
C ARG A 74 -11.65 -26.43 -21.46
N LYS A 75 -10.39 -26.87 -21.53
CA LYS A 75 -9.54 -27.15 -20.38
C LYS A 75 -8.50 -26.06 -20.12
N MET A 76 -8.89 -24.79 -20.28
CA MET A 76 -8.03 -23.68 -19.86
C MET A 76 -7.84 -23.73 -18.34
N ARG A 77 -6.60 -23.53 -17.90
CA ARG A 77 -6.27 -23.38 -16.48
C ARG A 77 -6.20 -21.89 -16.18
N ILE A 78 -7.01 -21.42 -15.24
CA ILE A 78 -6.96 -20.06 -14.72
C ILE A 78 -6.31 -20.12 -13.35
N LYS A 79 -5.26 -19.34 -13.15
CA LYS A 79 -4.55 -19.18 -11.89
C LYS A 79 -4.52 -17.70 -11.50
N TRP A 80 -4.95 -17.43 -10.28
CA TRP A 80 -4.80 -16.13 -9.63
C TRP A 80 -3.81 -16.25 -8.49
N THR A 81 -2.82 -15.37 -8.49
CA THR A 81 -1.86 -15.21 -7.39
C THR A 81 -1.84 -13.77 -6.90
N LYS A 82 -1.45 -13.57 -5.64
CA LYS A 82 -1.18 -12.26 -5.05
C LYS A 82 0.33 -12.06 -4.95
N LEU A 83 0.82 -10.93 -5.46
CA LEU A 83 2.22 -10.54 -5.32
C LEU A 83 2.47 -10.04 -3.89
N THR A 84 3.60 -10.45 -3.31
CA THR A 84 4.08 -9.92 -2.02
C THR A 84 4.46 -8.43 -2.16
N SER A 85 4.54 -7.71 -1.04
CA SER A 85 4.86 -6.27 -1.03
C SER A 85 6.23 -5.92 -1.61
N ASP A 86 7.17 -6.86 -1.58
CA ASP A 86 8.49 -6.76 -2.23
C ASP A 86 8.48 -7.21 -3.70
N TYR A 87 7.34 -7.72 -4.20
CA TYR A 87 7.13 -8.25 -5.56
C TYR A 87 8.00 -9.47 -5.90
N LEU A 88 8.62 -10.10 -4.92
CA LEU A 88 9.55 -11.23 -5.15
C LEU A 88 8.85 -12.59 -5.11
N LYS A 89 7.67 -12.68 -4.51
CA LYS A 89 6.95 -13.94 -4.31
C LYS A 89 5.49 -13.82 -4.71
N GLU A 90 4.93 -14.94 -5.13
CA GLU A 90 3.52 -15.07 -5.46
C GLU A 90 2.86 -16.04 -4.48
N VAL A 91 1.75 -15.59 -3.88
CA VAL A 91 0.92 -16.41 -3.00
C VAL A 91 -0.29 -16.87 -3.78
N ASP A 92 -0.55 -18.18 -3.81
CA ASP A 92 -1.72 -18.72 -4.49
C ASP A 92 -3.02 -18.16 -3.86
N VAL A 93 -3.94 -17.71 -4.71
CA VAL A 93 -5.26 -17.19 -4.31
C VAL A 93 -6.35 -18.15 -4.75
N PHE A 94 -6.38 -18.45 -6.05
CA PHE A 94 -7.41 -19.27 -6.67
C PHE A 94 -6.90 -19.98 -7.92
N VAL A 95 -7.32 -21.23 -8.12
CA VAL A 95 -7.04 -22.01 -9.33
C VAL A 95 -8.34 -22.64 -9.80
N ALA A 96 -8.63 -22.53 -11.10
CA ALA A 96 -9.68 -23.25 -11.77
C ALA A 96 -9.15 -23.99 -13.00
N MET A 97 -9.59 -25.22 -13.18
CA MET A 97 -9.39 -26.03 -14.37
C MET A 97 -10.64 -26.87 -14.57
N ASP A 98 -11.42 -26.56 -15.61
CA ASP A 98 -12.70 -27.22 -15.88
C ASP A 98 -13.64 -27.16 -14.65
N TYR A 99 -14.11 -28.30 -14.14
CA TYR A 99 -14.96 -28.38 -12.95
C TYR A 99 -14.17 -28.27 -11.62
N HIS A 100 -12.84 -28.39 -11.67
CA HIS A 100 -12.01 -28.34 -10.46
C HIS A 100 -11.67 -26.90 -10.11
N LYS A 101 -12.12 -26.45 -8.94
CA LYS A 101 -11.86 -25.11 -8.41
C LYS A 101 -11.28 -25.23 -7.02
N ARG A 102 -10.24 -24.44 -6.73
CA ARG A 102 -9.57 -24.43 -5.44
C ARG A 102 -9.16 -23.01 -5.05
N SER A 103 -9.54 -22.60 -3.85
CA SER A 103 -9.08 -21.38 -3.20
C SER A 103 -8.08 -21.72 -2.08
N TYR A 104 -7.23 -20.77 -1.74
CA TYR A 104 -6.08 -20.98 -0.86
C TYR A 104 -6.03 -19.96 0.29
N GLY A 105 -5.42 -20.34 1.42
CA GLY A 105 -5.17 -19.44 2.55
C GLY A 105 -6.41 -18.71 3.06
N SER A 106 -6.28 -17.42 3.35
CA SER A 106 -7.36 -16.55 3.81
C SER A 106 -8.43 -16.25 2.76
N PHE A 107 -8.23 -16.67 1.50
CA PHE A 107 -9.19 -16.50 0.41
C PHE A 107 -10.23 -17.63 0.34
N HIS A 108 -10.03 -18.69 1.13
CA HIS A 108 -10.96 -19.82 1.16
C HIS A 108 -12.39 -19.38 1.46
N GLY A 109 -13.35 -19.82 0.63
CA GLY A 109 -14.76 -19.45 0.74
C GLY A 109 -15.13 -18.03 0.30
N ARG A 110 -14.16 -17.16 -0.01
CA ARG A 110 -14.39 -15.74 -0.36
C ARG A 110 -14.12 -15.40 -1.82
N VAL A 111 -13.56 -16.33 -2.59
CA VAL A 111 -13.16 -16.07 -3.98
C VAL A 111 -13.78 -17.06 -4.96
N HIS A 112 -14.20 -16.54 -6.10
CA HIS A 112 -14.77 -17.32 -7.21
C HIS A 112 -14.63 -16.58 -8.53
N LEU A 113 -14.72 -17.30 -9.65
CA LEU A 113 -14.77 -16.66 -10.97
C LEU A 113 -16.14 -16.04 -11.21
N GLN A 114 -16.17 -14.86 -11.83
CA GLN A 114 -17.42 -14.18 -12.20
C GLN A 114 -18.25 -15.01 -13.19
N GLY A 115 -17.59 -15.64 -14.17
CA GLY A 115 -18.24 -16.60 -15.06
C GLY A 115 -19.27 -16.02 -16.03
N SER A 116 -19.16 -14.73 -16.40
CA SER A 116 -20.09 -14.09 -17.34
C SER A 116 -20.02 -14.68 -18.76
N SER A 117 -18.88 -15.25 -19.12
CA SER A 117 -18.66 -15.98 -20.37
C SER A 117 -17.49 -16.97 -20.23
N PRO A 118 -17.32 -17.94 -21.16
CA PRO A 118 -16.14 -18.81 -21.17
C PRO A 118 -14.79 -18.08 -21.32
N MET A 119 -14.81 -16.83 -21.79
CA MET A 119 -13.64 -15.97 -21.97
C MET A 119 -13.47 -14.97 -20.80
N ASP A 120 -14.20 -15.18 -19.70
CA ASP A 120 -14.16 -14.35 -18.51
C ASP A 120 -13.48 -15.09 -17.35
N ALA A 121 -12.22 -14.73 -17.11
CA ALA A 121 -11.41 -15.24 -16.01
C ALA A 121 -11.39 -14.29 -14.81
N SER A 122 -12.28 -13.30 -14.77
CA SER A 122 -12.32 -12.29 -13.72
C SER A 122 -12.60 -12.91 -12.35
N LEU A 123 -11.82 -12.49 -11.34
CA LEU A 123 -11.92 -13.01 -9.97
C LEU A 123 -12.78 -12.09 -9.12
N VAL A 124 -13.83 -12.63 -8.51
CA VAL A 124 -14.62 -11.95 -7.49
C VAL A 124 -14.03 -12.30 -6.11
N ILE A 125 -13.77 -11.27 -5.31
CA ILE A 125 -13.36 -11.37 -3.91
C ILE A 125 -14.47 -10.75 -3.05
N THR A 126 -15.01 -11.52 -2.11
CA THR A 126 -16.02 -11.06 -1.15
C THR A 126 -15.41 -10.79 0.22
N GLU A 127 -16.08 -9.95 1.00
CA GLU A 127 -15.68 -9.63 2.37
C GLU A 127 -14.22 -9.19 2.49
N ILE A 128 -13.87 -8.14 1.74
CA ILE A 128 -12.51 -7.64 1.63
C ILE A 128 -11.94 -7.27 3.00
N THR A 129 -10.74 -7.75 3.27
CA THR A 129 -9.94 -7.45 4.46
C THR A 129 -8.87 -6.40 4.15
N LEU A 130 -8.18 -5.86 5.16
CA LEU A 130 -7.07 -4.93 4.91
C LEU A 130 -5.92 -5.64 4.20
N GLU A 131 -5.72 -6.91 4.54
CA GLU A 131 -4.72 -7.81 4.00
C GLU A 131 -4.98 -8.19 2.54
N ASP A 132 -6.18 -7.94 2.00
CA ASP A 132 -6.48 -8.18 0.59
C ASP A 132 -5.93 -7.05 -0.32
N TYR A 133 -5.50 -5.90 0.22
CA TYR A 133 -4.81 -4.87 -0.57
C TYR A 133 -3.57 -5.44 -1.26
N GLY A 134 -3.36 -5.12 -2.53
CA GLY A 134 -2.14 -5.47 -3.25
C GLY A 134 -2.37 -5.77 -4.73
N ARG A 135 -1.33 -6.32 -5.37
CA ARG A 135 -1.34 -6.65 -6.80
C ARG A 135 -1.61 -8.13 -7.01
N TYR A 136 -2.49 -8.43 -7.95
CA TYR A 136 -2.95 -9.76 -8.27
C TYR A 136 -2.62 -10.09 -9.72
N LYS A 137 -2.01 -11.24 -9.95
CA LYS A 137 -1.70 -11.73 -11.29
C LYS A 137 -2.74 -12.76 -11.70
N CYS A 138 -3.41 -12.51 -12.81
CA CYS A 138 -4.19 -13.51 -13.54
C CYS A 138 -3.26 -14.17 -14.56
N GLU A 139 -3.22 -15.49 -14.56
CA GLU A 139 -2.49 -16.32 -15.51
C GLU A 139 -3.47 -17.33 -16.10
N VAL A 140 -3.61 -17.31 -17.42
CA VAL A 140 -4.47 -18.23 -18.17
C VAL A 140 -3.59 -19.08 -19.07
N ILE A 141 -3.68 -20.39 -18.94
CA ILE A 141 -2.87 -21.36 -19.66
C ILE A 141 -3.79 -22.21 -20.54
N ASP A 142 -3.52 -22.23 -21.84
CA ASP A 142 -4.19 -23.03 -22.87
C ASP A 142 -3.16 -23.89 -23.62
N GLY A 143 -2.94 -25.11 -23.13
CA GLY A 143 -1.94 -26.01 -23.69
C GLY A 143 -0.52 -25.52 -23.42
N LEU A 144 0.16 -25.05 -24.46
CA LEU A 144 1.51 -24.47 -24.38
C LEU A 144 1.50 -22.94 -24.42
N GLU A 145 0.36 -22.32 -24.70
CA GLU A 145 0.20 -20.87 -24.74
C GLU A 145 -0.26 -20.39 -23.36
N ASP A 146 0.33 -19.30 -22.88
CA ASP A 146 -0.07 -18.64 -21.65
C ASP A 146 -0.20 -17.13 -21.84
N GLY A 147 -1.12 -16.53 -21.08
CA GLY A 147 -1.31 -15.09 -21.05
C GLY A 147 -1.46 -14.61 -19.62
N THR A 148 -0.87 -13.47 -19.31
CA THR A 148 -0.88 -12.91 -17.95
C THR A 148 -1.30 -11.44 -17.94
N VAL A 149 -1.96 -11.03 -16.87
CA VAL A 149 -2.23 -9.62 -16.57
C VAL A 149 -2.17 -9.38 -15.07
N VAL A 150 -1.71 -8.20 -14.66
CA VAL A 150 -1.66 -7.79 -13.25
C VAL A 150 -2.70 -6.70 -12.99
N VAL A 151 -3.50 -6.89 -11.95
CA VAL A 151 -4.53 -5.95 -11.49
C VAL A 151 -4.23 -5.55 -10.05
N SER A 152 -4.28 -4.26 -9.74
CA SER A 152 -4.13 -3.75 -8.37
C SER A 152 -5.49 -3.64 -7.69
N LEU A 153 -5.61 -4.19 -6.48
CA LEU A 153 -6.74 -3.98 -5.59
C LEU A 153 -6.37 -2.93 -4.54
N ASP A 154 -6.96 -1.76 -4.67
CA ASP A 154 -6.79 -0.63 -3.77
C ASP A 154 -7.96 -0.54 -2.81
N LEU A 155 -7.68 -0.04 -1.60
CA LEU A 155 -8.70 0.15 -0.57
C LEU A 155 -8.90 1.63 -0.29
N GLU A 156 -10.15 2.06 -0.23
CA GLU A 156 -10.53 3.34 0.35
C GLU A 156 -10.11 3.36 1.82
N GLY A 157 -9.36 4.37 2.23
CA GLY A 157 -8.82 4.42 3.58
C GLY A 157 -7.97 5.65 3.85
N ILE A 158 -7.21 5.58 4.93
CA ILE A 158 -6.36 6.67 5.39
C ILE A 158 -5.05 6.14 5.97
N VAL A 159 -3.96 6.80 5.60
CA VAL A 159 -2.65 6.62 6.23
C VAL A 159 -2.56 7.53 7.44
N PHE A 160 -2.04 7.01 8.55
CA PHE A 160 -1.74 7.79 9.75
C PHE A 160 -0.40 7.40 10.35
N PRO A 161 0.35 8.37 10.90
CA PRO A 161 1.59 8.09 11.60
C PRO A 161 1.31 7.52 12.99
N TYR A 162 2.15 6.60 13.44
CA TYR A 162 2.03 5.98 14.75
C TYR A 162 3.40 5.74 15.40
N TYR A 163 3.46 5.99 16.70
CA TYR A 163 4.55 5.58 17.59
C TYR A 163 3.96 5.20 18.96
N PRO A 164 4.58 4.24 19.67
CA PRO A 164 4.05 3.73 20.94
C PRO A 164 4.36 4.67 22.10
N ARG A 165 3.82 4.36 23.28
CA ARG A 165 4.08 5.10 24.53
C ARG A 165 5.56 5.23 24.88
N LEU A 166 6.39 4.26 24.48
CA LEU A 166 7.83 4.28 24.74
C LEU A 166 8.56 5.45 24.06
N GLY A 167 7.90 6.11 23.10
CA GLY A 167 8.41 7.27 22.38
C GLY A 167 8.65 6.96 20.91
N ARG A 168 9.14 7.96 20.18
CA ARG A 168 9.46 7.86 18.75
C ARG A 168 10.67 6.97 18.52
N TYR A 169 10.75 6.38 17.33
CA TYR A 169 11.89 5.59 16.85
C TYR A 169 12.22 4.39 17.76
N ASN A 170 11.18 3.71 18.24
CA ASN A 170 11.28 2.54 19.12
C ASN A 170 10.67 1.27 18.53
N LEU A 171 10.28 1.26 17.25
CA LEU A 171 9.71 0.09 16.60
C LEU A 171 10.70 -0.46 15.57
N ASN A 172 11.14 -1.70 15.72
CA ASN A 172 11.63 -2.46 14.55
C ASN A 172 10.46 -2.78 13.62
N PHE A 173 10.72 -3.39 12.45
CA PHE A 173 9.67 -3.63 11.45
C PHE A 173 8.56 -4.54 11.97
N TYR A 174 8.90 -5.60 12.70
CA TYR A 174 7.91 -6.56 13.21
C TYR A 174 7.08 -5.97 14.37
N ASP A 175 7.69 -5.15 15.21
CA ASP A 175 6.98 -4.35 16.21
C ASP A 175 6.05 -3.32 15.56
N ALA A 176 6.48 -2.71 14.45
CA ALA A 176 5.65 -1.80 13.67
C ALA A 176 4.42 -2.49 13.06
N GLU A 177 4.57 -3.70 12.50
CA GLU A 177 3.45 -4.50 12.02
C GLU A 177 2.45 -4.84 13.14
N ARG A 178 2.96 -5.26 14.31
CA ARG A 178 2.12 -5.52 15.49
C ARG A 178 1.40 -4.26 15.96
N ALA A 179 2.13 -3.15 16.05
CA ALA A 179 1.59 -1.85 16.45
C ALA A 179 0.42 -1.41 15.57
N CYS A 180 0.55 -1.49 14.24
CA CYS A 180 -0.56 -1.17 13.34
C CYS A 180 -1.75 -2.12 13.54
N ARG A 181 -1.51 -3.43 13.64
CA ARG A 181 -2.58 -4.45 13.85
C ARG A 181 -3.35 -4.20 15.13
N ASP A 182 -2.63 -3.89 16.21
CA ASP A 182 -3.23 -3.57 17.51
C ASP A 182 -4.14 -2.34 17.42
N GLN A 183 -3.87 -1.43 16.48
CA GLN A 183 -4.67 -0.23 16.21
C GLN A 183 -5.73 -0.37 15.10
N ASP A 184 -6.08 -1.59 14.67
CA ASP A 184 -7.03 -1.86 13.57
C ASP A 184 -6.54 -1.29 12.22
N ALA A 185 -5.27 -1.55 11.93
CA ALA A 185 -4.59 -1.12 10.73
C ALA A 185 -3.54 -2.14 10.27
N ILE A 186 -2.98 -1.93 9.08
CA ILE A 186 -1.79 -2.62 8.57
C ILE A 186 -0.68 -1.59 8.33
N VAL A 187 0.56 -2.04 8.12
CA VAL A 187 1.63 -1.11 7.67
C VAL A 187 1.28 -0.60 6.28
N ALA A 188 1.37 0.71 6.06
CA ALA A 188 1.04 1.34 4.80
C ALA A 188 2.04 0.94 3.70
N SER A 189 1.56 0.82 2.47
CA SER A 189 2.41 0.72 1.29
C SER A 189 3.01 2.07 0.92
N PHE A 190 4.04 2.06 0.07
CA PHE A 190 4.55 3.29 -0.54
C PHE A 190 3.45 4.03 -1.32
N ASP A 191 2.66 3.32 -2.13
CA ASP A 191 1.59 3.93 -2.93
C ASP A 191 0.56 4.64 -2.02
N GLN A 192 0.20 4.03 -0.89
CA GLN A 192 -0.69 4.63 0.09
C GLN A 192 -0.07 5.88 0.74
N LEU A 193 1.21 5.84 1.12
CA LEU A 193 1.90 7.01 1.68
C LEU A 193 2.01 8.14 0.65
N TYR A 194 2.31 7.79 -0.61
CA TYR A 194 2.44 8.74 -1.70
C TYR A 194 1.12 9.44 -2.00
N GLU A 195 0.00 8.71 -2.04
CA GLU A 195 -1.33 9.32 -2.18
C GLU A 195 -1.70 10.18 -0.95
N ALA A 196 -1.29 9.79 0.26
CA ALA A 196 -1.47 10.63 1.44
C ALA A 196 -0.69 11.95 1.33
N TRP A 197 0.56 11.90 0.86
CA TRP A 197 1.39 13.08 0.58
C TRP A 197 0.76 13.98 -0.49
N ARG A 198 0.26 13.41 -1.59
CA ARG A 198 -0.50 14.14 -2.61
C ARG A 198 -1.76 14.80 -2.03
N GLY A 199 -2.33 14.19 -0.98
CA GLY A 199 -3.41 14.74 -0.16
C GLY A 199 -2.97 15.77 0.90
N ASN A 200 -1.78 16.36 0.76
CA ASN A 200 -1.14 17.32 1.66
C ASN A 200 -0.67 16.78 3.02
N MET A 201 -0.45 15.47 3.15
CA MET A 201 0.19 14.94 4.36
C MET A 201 1.63 15.43 4.50
N ASP A 202 1.91 16.09 5.62
CA ASP A 202 3.24 16.56 6.00
C ASP A 202 3.60 15.96 7.36
N TRP A 203 4.61 15.08 7.38
CA TRP A 203 5.04 14.41 8.60
C TRP A 203 6.56 14.24 8.62
N CYS A 204 7.23 14.88 9.57
CA CYS A 204 8.69 14.95 9.67
C CYS A 204 9.28 13.93 10.65
N ASN A 205 8.72 12.71 10.66
CA ASN A 205 9.37 11.57 11.30
C ASN A 205 9.44 10.43 10.30
N ALA A 206 10.60 9.78 10.22
CA ALA A 206 10.81 8.59 9.41
C ALA A 206 10.00 7.40 9.96
N GLY A 207 9.26 6.71 9.09
CA GLY A 207 8.44 5.56 9.48
C GLY A 207 8.55 4.38 8.51
N TRP A 208 8.36 3.18 9.04
CA TRP A 208 8.31 1.94 8.27
C TRP A 208 7.13 1.91 7.27
N LEU A 209 7.38 1.29 6.12
CA LEU A 209 6.40 0.91 5.09
C LEU A 209 6.42 -0.59 4.85
N SER A 210 5.36 -1.13 4.24
CA SER A 210 5.12 -2.58 4.11
C SER A 210 6.20 -3.35 3.34
N ASP A 211 6.95 -2.66 2.47
CA ASP A 211 8.06 -3.23 1.71
C ASP A 211 9.38 -3.29 2.52
N GLY A 212 9.37 -2.80 3.77
CA GLY A 212 10.56 -2.72 4.62
C GLY A 212 11.42 -1.47 4.35
N THR A 213 10.96 -0.54 3.52
CA THR A 213 11.59 0.77 3.41
C THR A 213 11.16 1.68 4.55
N VAL A 214 11.94 2.74 4.74
CA VAL A 214 11.65 3.79 5.73
C VAL A 214 11.59 5.12 5.02
N GLN A 215 10.48 5.84 5.16
CA GLN A 215 10.25 7.07 4.40
C GLN A 215 9.46 8.08 5.23
N TYR A 216 9.34 9.34 4.77
CA TYR A 216 8.43 10.32 5.37
C TYR A 216 8.01 11.43 4.38
N PRO A 217 6.74 11.86 4.38
CA PRO A 217 6.21 12.83 3.40
C PRO A 217 6.39 14.28 3.87
N ILE A 218 6.90 15.16 3.01
CA ILE A 218 7.04 16.60 3.29
C ILE A 218 6.37 17.40 2.17
N THR A 219 5.38 18.21 2.52
CA THR A 219 4.78 19.18 1.59
C THR A 219 5.37 20.57 1.77
N ASN A 220 5.82 20.91 2.98
CA ASN A 220 6.44 22.19 3.32
C ASN A 220 7.91 22.00 3.75
N PRO A 221 8.88 22.15 2.83
CA PRO A 221 10.31 22.02 3.10
C PRO A 221 10.79 22.91 4.25
N ARG A 222 11.61 22.36 5.15
CA ARG A 222 12.14 23.06 6.33
C ARG A 222 13.39 22.37 6.87
N GLU A 223 14.26 23.12 7.54
CA GLU A 223 15.57 22.65 8.02
C GLU A 223 15.53 21.28 8.73
N PRO A 224 14.70 21.06 9.77
CA PRO A 224 14.71 19.79 10.49
C PRO A 224 14.18 18.61 9.67
N CYS A 225 13.66 18.84 8.46
CA CYS A 225 12.91 17.88 7.64
C CYS A 225 13.52 17.71 6.25
N GLY A 226 14.86 17.65 6.20
CA GLY A 226 15.63 17.48 4.98
C GLY A 226 16.16 18.78 4.36
N GLY A 227 15.99 19.93 5.01
CA GLY A 227 16.54 21.22 4.56
C GLY A 227 15.51 22.13 3.88
N LYS A 228 15.64 23.45 4.06
CA LYS A 228 14.71 24.45 3.46
C LYS A 228 14.78 24.49 1.93
N ASN A 229 15.93 24.20 1.34
CA ASN A 229 16.16 24.30 -0.11
C ASN A 229 15.84 23.01 -0.87
N THR A 230 14.97 22.15 -0.31
CA THR A 230 14.56 20.89 -0.94
C THR A 230 13.18 21.00 -1.57
N VAL A 231 12.92 20.23 -2.62
CA VAL A 231 11.58 20.17 -3.26
C VAL A 231 10.61 19.34 -2.41
N PRO A 232 9.32 19.70 -2.31
CA PRO A 232 8.31 18.84 -1.69
C PRO A 232 8.37 17.41 -2.22
N GLY A 233 8.17 16.42 -1.35
CA GLY A 233 8.23 15.02 -1.74
C GLY A 233 8.29 14.05 -0.57
N VAL A 234 8.23 12.76 -0.89
CA VAL A 234 8.48 11.68 0.06
C VAL A 234 9.99 11.46 0.18
N ARG A 235 10.52 11.69 1.37
CA ARG A 235 11.93 11.48 1.69
C ARG A 235 12.16 10.01 1.93
N ASN A 236 13.14 9.43 1.26
CA ASN A 236 13.37 8.00 1.24
C ASN A 236 14.70 7.64 1.91
N TYR A 237 14.64 6.82 2.96
CA TYR A 237 15.82 6.26 3.62
C TYR A 237 16.21 4.89 3.05
N GLY A 238 15.45 4.33 2.12
CA GLY A 238 15.68 3.04 1.48
C GLY A 238 15.27 1.85 2.36
N LEU A 239 15.65 0.66 1.92
CA LEU A 239 15.47 -0.59 2.66
C LEU A 239 16.33 -0.56 3.93
N ARG A 240 15.75 -0.98 5.06
CA ARG A 240 16.43 -1.02 6.35
C ARG A 240 16.41 -2.43 6.94
N ASP A 241 17.32 -2.69 7.86
CA ASP A 241 17.38 -3.96 8.58
C ASP A 241 16.14 -4.04 9.49
N LYS A 242 15.26 -5.00 9.17
CA LYS A 242 13.94 -5.17 9.81
C LYS A 242 14.02 -5.51 11.29
N GLU A 243 15.16 -6.02 11.77
CA GLU A 243 15.35 -6.42 13.17
C GLU A 243 16.11 -5.37 13.96
N LYS A 244 17.17 -4.79 13.38
CA LYS A 244 18.10 -3.91 14.11
C LYS A 244 17.69 -2.44 14.10
N ASN A 245 17.09 -1.97 13.02
CA ASN A 245 16.75 -0.56 12.91
C ASN A 245 15.40 -0.26 13.59
N HIS A 246 15.27 0.94 14.14
CA HIS A 246 14.09 1.37 14.88
C HIS A 246 13.59 2.72 14.35
N TYR A 247 12.30 2.80 14.06
CA TYR A 247 11.63 3.97 13.51
C TYR A 247 10.21 4.12 14.06
N ASP A 248 9.46 5.11 13.59
CA ASP A 248 8.01 5.17 13.74
C ASP A 248 7.38 4.23 12.66
N VAL A 249 6.06 4.27 12.48
CA VAL A 249 5.39 3.55 11.39
C VAL A 249 4.27 4.37 10.79
N PHE A 250 4.07 4.23 9.48
CA PHE A 250 2.83 4.67 8.84
C PHE A 250 1.88 3.49 8.76
N CYS A 251 0.73 3.63 9.42
CA CYS A 251 -0.32 2.63 9.39
C CYS A 251 -1.41 3.04 8.41
N PHE A 252 -2.02 2.07 7.74
CA PHE A 252 -3.18 2.24 6.88
C PHE A 252 -4.39 1.53 7.47
N THR A 253 -5.52 2.24 7.51
CA THR A 253 -6.82 1.69 7.93
C THR A 253 -7.90 2.08 6.92
N SER A 254 -9.02 1.37 6.96
CA SER A 254 -10.14 1.52 6.02
C SER A 254 -11.45 1.67 6.79
N HIS A 255 -12.58 1.63 6.07
CA HIS A 255 -13.90 1.54 6.67
C HIS A 255 -14.00 0.36 7.65
N TYR A 256 -14.86 0.50 8.66
CA TYR A 256 -15.18 -0.55 9.60
C TYR A 256 -16.69 -0.76 9.68
N LYS A 257 -17.10 -1.93 10.17
CA LYS A 257 -18.48 -2.20 10.57
C LYS A 257 -18.63 -1.96 12.06
N GLY A 258 -19.28 -0.87 12.43
CA GLY A 258 -19.50 -0.52 13.83
C GLY A 258 -19.73 0.97 14.02
N ARG A 259 -19.85 1.38 15.28
CA ARG A 259 -20.07 2.75 15.69
C ARG A 259 -18.90 3.24 16.56
N PHE A 260 -18.18 4.24 16.07
CA PHE A 260 -17.21 5.02 16.83
C PHE A 260 -17.90 6.26 17.43
N TYR A 261 -17.68 6.54 18.71
CA TYR A 261 -18.31 7.68 19.38
C TYR A 261 -17.55 8.08 20.65
N TYR A 262 -17.71 9.34 21.04
CA TYR A 262 -17.32 9.83 22.35
C TYR A 262 -18.40 9.47 23.38
N LEU A 263 -18.02 8.83 24.47
CA LEU A 263 -18.96 8.51 25.55
C LEU A 263 -19.17 9.74 26.44
N ILE A 264 -20.41 10.20 26.52
CA ILE A 264 -20.80 11.30 27.41
C ILE A 264 -20.85 10.77 28.84
N HIS A 265 -19.97 11.27 29.70
CA HIS A 265 -19.86 10.87 31.10
C HIS A 265 -19.86 12.11 32.01
N PRO A 266 -20.49 12.08 33.21
CA PRO A 266 -20.62 13.25 34.08
C PRO A 266 -19.28 13.80 34.60
N SER A 267 -18.26 12.94 34.71
CA SER A 267 -16.91 13.32 35.13
C SER A 267 -15.86 12.88 34.12
N LYS A 268 -14.67 13.50 34.18
CA LYS A 268 -13.48 12.97 33.53
C LYS A 268 -13.04 11.67 34.19
N LEU A 269 -12.28 10.87 33.45
CA LEU A 269 -11.98 9.47 33.76
C LEU A 269 -10.46 9.22 33.80
N THR A 270 -10.03 8.33 34.68
CA THR A 270 -8.74 7.65 34.52
C THR A 270 -8.80 6.70 33.32
N TYR A 271 -7.65 6.19 32.87
CA TYR A 271 -7.64 5.22 31.77
C TYR A 271 -8.45 3.96 32.11
N ASP A 272 -8.29 3.40 33.30
CA ASP A 272 -8.99 2.16 33.70
C ASP A 272 -10.50 2.39 33.94
N GLU A 273 -10.89 3.59 34.36
CA GLU A 273 -12.30 3.99 34.41
C GLU A 273 -12.88 4.15 33.00
N ALA A 274 -12.13 4.73 32.07
CA ALA A 274 -12.51 4.90 30.67
C ALA A 274 -12.76 3.56 29.96
N VAL A 275 -11.86 2.58 30.14
CA VAL A 275 -12.04 1.22 29.61
C VAL A 275 -13.32 0.59 30.16
N ARG A 276 -13.53 0.64 31.48
CA ARG A 276 -14.72 0.09 32.13
C ARG A 276 -16.00 0.81 31.72
N ALA A 277 -15.94 2.12 31.47
CA ALA A 277 -17.08 2.90 31.02
C ALA A 277 -17.57 2.45 29.64
N CYS A 278 -16.65 2.24 28.67
CA CYS A 278 -17.02 1.67 27.37
C CYS A 278 -17.62 0.26 27.51
N GLN A 279 -17.02 -0.60 28.34
CA GLN A 279 -17.52 -1.96 28.58
C GLN A 279 -18.94 -1.96 29.15
N LYS A 280 -19.24 -1.10 30.11
CA LYS A 280 -20.59 -0.93 30.69
C LYS A 280 -21.62 -0.47 29.64
N ASP A 281 -21.19 0.24 28.61
CA ASP A 281 -22.03 0.67 27.48
C ASP A 281 -22.16 -0.41 26.37
N GLY A 282 -21.62 -1.62 26.61
CA GLY A 282 -21.58 -2.71 25.64
C GLY A 282 -20.67 -2.40 24.45
N ALA A 283 -19.58 -1.67 24.69
CA ALA A 283 -18.59 -1.28 23.69
C ALA A 283 -17.16 -1.57 24.21
N GLN A 284 -16.18 -1.42 23.35
CA GLN A 284 -14.76 -1.44 23.72
C GLN A 284 -14.19 -0.04 23.66
N ILE A 285 -13.09 0.22 24.38
CA ILE A 285 -12.35 1.47 24.15
C ILE A 285 -11.84 1.50 22.70
N ALA A 286 -12.02 2.62 22.02
CA ALA A 286 -11.73 2.71 20.59
C ALA A 286 -10.22 2.67 20.32
N LYS A 287 -9.86 2.11 19.17
CA LYS A 287 -8.47 2.07 18.67
C LYS A 287 -8.13 3.33 17.88
N VAL A 288 -6.84 3.60 17.72
CA VAL A 288 -6.36 4.76 16.96
C VAL A 288 -6.80 4.71 15.50
N GLY A 289 -6.68 3.56 14.83
CA GLY A 289 -7.11 3.43 13.43
C GLY A 289 -8.61 3.71 13.25
N GLN A 290 -9.44 3.24 14.18
CA GLN A 290 -10.88 3.54 14.18
C GLN A 290 -11.16 5.05 14.29
N MET A 291 -10.39 5.80 15.09
CA MET A 291 -10.52 7.26 15.16
C MET A 291 -10.13 7.91 13.82
N TYR A 292 -9.02 7.51 13.19
CA TYR A 292 -8.61 8.06 11.90
C TYR A 292 -9.61 7.75 10.79
N ALA A 293 -10.13 6.53 10.73
CA ALA A 293 -11.20 6.15 9.81
C ALA A 293 -12.49 6.95 10.07
N ALA A 294 -12.91 7.11 11.33
CA ALA A 294 -14.08 7.92 11.67
C ALA A 294 -13.91 9.38 11.24
N TRP A 295 -12.75 9.96 11.54
CA TRP A 295 -12.43 11.35 11.23
C TRP A 295 -12.38 11.62 9.71
N LYS A 296 -11.67 10.78 8.96
CA LYS A 296 -11.42 10.99 7.54
C LYS A 296 -12.58 10.54 6.66
N LEU A 297 -13.10 9.34 6.90
CA LEU A 297 -14.05 8.68 6.01
C LEU A 297 -15.50 8.97 6.39
N LEU A 298 -15.77 9.22 7.67
CA LEU A 298 -17.12 9.50 8.19
C LEU A 298 -17.31 10.96 8.64
N GLY A 299 -16.27 11.80 8.51
CA GLY A 299 -16.33 13.22 8.89
C GLY A 299 -16.54 13.45 10.39
N TYR A 300 -16.14 12.50 11.24
CA TYR A 300 -16.35 12.58 12.69
C TYR A 300 -15.53 13.73 13.29
N ASP A 301 -16.23 14.67 13.93
CA ASP A 301 -15.66 15.88 14.51
C ASP A 301 -16.04 16.00 16.00
N ARG A 302 -15.02 16.08 16.87
CA ARG A 302 -15.19 16.25 18.31
C ARG A 302 -13.99 16.97 18.92
N CYS A 303 -14.25 18.10 19.55
CA CYS A 303 -13.23 18.90 20.25
C CYS A 303 -13.13 18.55 21.75
N ASP A 304 -13.10 17.25 22.04
CA ASP A 304 -12.92 16.76 23.40
C ASP A 304 -11.81 15.72 23.41
N ALA A 305 -10.76 15.99 24.19
CA ALA A 305 -9.69 15.03 24.42
C ALA A 305 -10.23 13.79 25.16
N GLY A 306 -9.92 12.61 24.62
CA GLY A 306 -10.38 11.34 25.17
C GLY A 306 -9.35 10.23 25.03
N TRP A 307 -9.40 9.28 25.95
CA TRP A 307 -8.59 8.07 25.95
C TRP A 307 -8.91 7.16 24.76
N LEU A 308 -7.88 6.53 24.23
CA LEU A 308 -7.92 5.44 23.25
C LEU A 308 -7.22 4.19 23.79
N ALA A 309 -7.41 3.06 23.12
CA ALA A 309 -6.94 1.74 23.53
C ALA A 309 -5.42 1.63 23.73
N ASP A 310 -4.62 2.41 23.01
CA ASP A 310 -3.15 2.47 23.17
C ASP A 310 -2.72 3.25 24.43
N GLY A 311 -3.68 3.82 25.17
CA GLY A 311 -3.42 4.73 26.28
C GLY A 311 -2.98 6.13 25.85
N SER A 312 -3.12 6.48 24.58
CA SER A 312 -2.98 7.86 24.13
C SER A 312 -4.25 8.64 24.39
N VAL A 313 -4.10 9.97 24.39
CA VAL A 313 -5.21 10.91 24.38
C VAL A 313 -5.21 11.66 23.07
N ARG A 314 -6.36 11.62 22.37
CA ARG A 314 -6.53 12.25 21.06
C ARG A 314 -7.90 12.90 20.93
N TYR A 315 -8.06 13.75 19.92
CA TYR A 315 -9.37 14.25 19.51
C TYR A 315 -9.39 14.58 18.00
N PRO A 316 -10.44 14.18 17.25
CA PRO A 316 -10.54 14.41 15.81
C PRO A 316 -11.25 15.73 15.48
N ILE A 317 -10.67 16.55 14.60
CA ILE A 317 -11.30 17.76 14.07
C ILE A 317 -11.40 17.65 12.56
N SER A 318 -12.60 17.51 12.03
CA SER A 318 -12.85 17.54 10.57
C SER A 318 -13.18 18.96 10.09
N ARG A 319 -13.66 19.83 10.97
CA ARG A 319 -13.99 21.24 10.66
C ARG A 319 -13.13 22.19 11.52
N PRO A 320 -12.08 22.79 10.94
CA PRO A 320 -11.18 23.70 11.65
C PRO A 320 -11.92 24.84 12.36
N ARG A 321 -11.52 25.15 13.60
CA ARG A 321 -12.07 26.22 14.44
C ARG A 321 -11.15 26.63 15.58
N ARG A 322 -11.21 27.90 15.97
CA ARG A 322 -10.27 28.61 16.87
C ARG A 322 -9.89 27.88 18.17
N ARG A 323 -10.84 27.26 18.87
CA ARG A 323 -10.58 26.63 20.20
C ARG A 323 -10.14 25.16 20.14
N CYS A 324 -10.01 24.61 18.93
CA CYS A 324 -9.83 23.17 18.74
C CYS A 324 -8.66 22.88 17.81
N SER A 325 -8.75 23.41 16.59
CA SER A 325 -7.76 23.28 15.53
C SER A 325 -8.00 24.41 14.54
N PRO A 326 -7.33 25.57 14.68
CA PRO A 326 -7.71 26.78 13.96
C PRO A 326 -7.62 26.68 12.44
N THR A 327 -6.63 25.96 11.92
CA THR A 327 -6.24 26.02 10.50
C THR A 327 -6.39 24.70 9.75
N GLU A 328 -6.51 23.58 10.44
CA GLU A 328 -6.30 22.27 9.82
C GLU A 328 -7.27 21.23 10.36
N ALA A 329 -7.79 20.39 9.46
CA ALA A 329 -8.53 19.20 9.83
C ALA A 329 -7.50 18.11 10.18
N ALA A 330 -7.53 17.61 11.41
CA ALA A 330 -6.56 16.62 11.87
C ALA A 330 -7.08 15.86 13.10
N VAL A 331 -6.56 14.65 13.29
CA VAL A 331 -6.56 14.00 14.59
C VAL A 331 -5.44 14.60 15.43
N ARG A 332 -5.81 15.35 16.48
CA ARG A 332 -4.86 15.99 17.38
C ARG A 332 -4.41 14.99 18.45
N PHE A 333 -3.10 14.91 18.66
CA PHE A 333 -2.45 14.02 19.62
C PHE A 333 -1.98 14.81 20.83
N SER A 334 -2.47 14.47 22.01
CA SER A 334 -2.14 15.15 23.28
C SER A 334 -1.06 14.43 24.10
N GLY A 335 -0.55 13.30 23.62
CA GLY A 335 0.47 12.52 24.32
C GLY A 335 -0.05 11.23 24.95
N PHE A 336 0.81 10.65 25.79
CA PHE A 336 0.52 9.51 26.65
C PHE A 336 0.58 9.96 28.12
N PRO A 337 -0.47 10.61 28.64
CA PRO A 337 -0.48 11.12 30.02
C PRO A 337 -0.53 9.99 31.06
N ASP A 338 -0.26 10.32 32.33
CA ASP A 338 -0.40 9.36 33.42
C ASP A 338 -1.84 8.84 33.49
N LYS A 339 -1.96 7.50 33.43
CA LYS A 339 -3.22 6.77 33.44
C LYS A 339 -4.04 6.98 34.71
N LYS A 340 -3.42 7.45 35.79
CA LYS A 340 -4.07 7.67 37.10
C LYS A 340 -4.83 8.99 37.20
N HIS A 341 -4.59 9.94 36.30
CA HIS A 341 -5.23 11.26 36.36
C HIS A 341 -6.60 11.28 35.67
N LYS A 342 -7.59 11.89 36.34
CA LYS A 342 -8.98 12.04 35.84
C LYS A 342 -9.14 13.32 35.01
N LEU A 343 -8.51 13.36 33.83
CA LEU A 343 -8.46 14.59 33.02
C LEU A 343 -9.23 14.50 31.69
N TYR A 344 -9.49 13.29 31.20
CA TYR A 344 -9.97 13.09 29.83
C TYR A 344 -11.29 12.30 29.80
N GLY A 345 -12.03 12.42 28.70
CA GLY A 345 -13.14 11.51 28.43
C GLY A 345 -12.66 10.23 27.77
N VAL A 346 -13.53 9.55 27.04
CA VAL A 346 -13.18 8.30 26.34
C VAL A 346 -13.91 8.20 25.00
N TYR A 347 -13.20 7.68 24.01
CA TYR A 347 -13.80 7.23 22.76
C TYR A 347 -14.05 5.73 22.84
N CYS A 348 -15.26 5.31 22.49
CA CYS A 348 -15.67 3.92 22.48
C CYS A 348 -15.99 3.48 21.05
N PHE A 349 -15.88 2.17 20.82
CA PHE A 349 -16.22 1.51 19.59
C PHE A 349 -17.14 0.33 19.88
N LYS A 350 -18.29 0.32 19.23
CA LYS A 350 -19.26 -0.79 19.29
C LYS A 350 -19.32 -1.48 17.94
N GLY A 351 -18.84 -2.71 17.85
CA GLY A 351 -18.97 -3.53 16.65
C GLY A 351 -20.44 -3.82 16.35
N HIS A 352 -20.78 -3.93 15.07
CA HIS A 352 -22.04 -4.58 14.70
C HIS A 352 -21.80 -6.09 14.72
N ASN A 353 -22.53 -6.81 15.58
CA ASN A 353 -22.54 -8.27 15.61
C ASN A 353 -23.07 -8.83 14.29
#